data_AF-A0A816BD99-F1
#
_entry.id   AF-A0A816BD99-F1
#
_cell.length_a   1.000
_cell.length_b   1.000
_cell.length_c   1.000
_cell.angle_alpha   90.00
_cell.angle_beta   90.00
_cell.angle_gamma   90.00
#
_symmetry.space_group_name_H-M   'P 1'
#
loop_
_entity.id
_entity.type
_entity.pdbx_description
1 polymer ?
#
loop_
_entity_poly.entity_id
_entity_poly.type
_entity_poly.pdbx_seq_one_letter_code
_entity_poly.pdbx_strand_id
1 'polypeptide(L)'
;MSSIGSENILEWTQAQVQDWLLGHNLRQLSRLFTDGDGRSLVYLSRYIKNCEPQQVLKVLEADSLRRINESISLIELFCFHSLMHEHKKHLQSMHSSNT
;
A
#
# COMPACT_ATOMS: atom_id res chain seq x y z
N MET A 1 -4.84 -13.70 15.29
CA MET A 1 -4.18 -14.55 14.28
C MET A 1 -4.82 -14.21 12.94
N SER A 2 -4.23 -13.29 12.17
CA SER A 2 -4.73 -12.91 10.85
C SER A 2 -4.05 -13.79 9.80
N SER A 3 -4.73 -14.87 9.41
CA SER A 3 -4.36 -15.63 8.21
C SER A 3 -4.87 -14.84 7.01
N ILE A 4 -4.08 -13.89 6.54
CA ILE A 4 -4.35 -13.26 5.25
C ILE A 4 -3.98 -14.31 4.20
N GLY A 5 -5.01 -14.88 3.57
CA GLY A 5 -4.87 -15.80 2.45
C GLY A 5 -3.99 -15.21 1.35
N SER A 6 -3.18 -16.07 0.73
CA SER A 6 -2.13 -15.76 -0.25
C SER A 6 -1.01 -14.85 0.27
N GLU A 7 0.22 -15.37 0.32
CA GLU A 7 1.43 -14.57 0.54
C GLU A 7 1.70 -13.60 -0.63
N ASN A 8 1.09 -13.87 -1.79
CA ASN A 8 1.21 -13.07 -2.98
C ASN A 8 0.24 -11.88 -2.94
N ILE A 9 0.77 -10.70 -2.63
CA ILE A 9 0.00 -9.44 -2.62
C ILE A 9 -0.73 -9.16 -3.94
N LEU A 10 -0.30 -9.70 -5.08
CA LEU A 10 -0.98 -9.49 -6.37
C LEU A 10 -2.34 -10.21 -6.48
N GLU A 11 -2.61 -11.13 -5.57
CA GLU A 11 -3.86 -11.91 -5.49
C GLU A 11 -4.79 -11.39 -4.38
N TRP A 12 -4.35 -10.40 -3.60
CA TRP A 12 -5.17 -9.86 -2.53
C TRP A 12 -6.42 -9.16 -3.07
N THR A 13 -7.56 -9.57 -2.52
CA THR A 13 -8.85 -8.90 -2.67
C THR A 13 -8.86 -7.55 -1.96
N GLN A 14 -9.88 -6.73 -2.27
CA GLN A 14 -10.13 -5.46 -1.58
C GLN A 14 -10.25 -5.64 -0.06
N ALA A 15 -10.96 -6.68 0.40
CA ALA A 15 -11.12 -6.96 1.83
C ALA A 15 -9.77 -7.25 2.52
N GLN A 16 -8.92 -8.06 1.88
CA GLN A 16 -7.59 -8.38 2.41
C GLN A 16 -6.67 -7.15 2.45
N VAL A 17 -6.77 -6.27 1.45
CA VAL A 17 -6.06 -4.98 1.46
C VAL A 17 -6.52 -4.10 2.62
N GLN A 18 -7.84 -3.98 2.83
CA GLN A 18 -8.39 -3.19 3.93
C GLN A 18 -7.93 -3.71 5.29
N ASP A 19 -8.06 -5.02 5.51
CA ASP A 19 -7.62 -5.67 6.75
C ASP A 19 -6.12 -5.47 6.99
N TRP A 20 -5.30 -5.54 5.92
CA TRP A 20 -3.87 -5.32 6.01
C TRP A 20 -3.52 -3.88 6.38
N LEU A 21 -4.10 -2.90 5.69
CA LEU A 21 -3.87 -1.47 5.97
C LEU A 21 -4.30 -1.11 7.40
N LEU A 22 -5.47 -1.58 7.83
CA LEU A 22 -5.97 -1.38 9.19
C LEU A 22 -5.09 -2.08 10.23
N GLY A 23 -4.64 -3.31 9.95
CA GLY A 23 -3.74 -4.07 10.82
C GLY A 23 -2.39 -3.39 11.06
N HIS A 24 -1.95 -2.54 10.13
CA HIS A 24 -0.74 -1.72 10.23
C HIS A 24 -0.99 -0.27 10.67
N ASN A 25 -2.20 0.07 11.13
CA ASN A 25 -2.60 1.42 11.54
C ASN A 25 -2.53 2.47 10.41
N LEU A 26 -2.64 2.05 9.15
CA LEU A 26 -2.68 2.93 7.98
C LEU A 26 -4.13 3.33 7.66
N ARG A 27 -4.78 4.03 8.59
CA ARG A 27 -6.24 4.28 8.56
C ARG A 27 -6.64 5.25 7.46
N GLN A 28 -5.80 6.23 7.16
CA GLN A 28 -6.08 7.17 6.10
C GLN A 28 -5.93 6.49 4.74
N LEU A 29 -4.87 5.70 4.56
CA LEU A 29 -4.69 4.91 3.36
C LEU A 29 -5.80 3.87 3.17
N SER A 30 -6.29 3.24 4.24
CA SER A 30 -7.42 2.29 4.13
C SER A 30 -8.66 2.97 3.57
N ARG A 31 -9.00 4.18 4.05
CA ARG A 31 -10.11 4.98 3.52
C ARG A 31 -9.89 5.41 2.08
N LEU A 32 -8.68 5.85 1.72
CA LEU A 32 -8.34 6.25 0.35
C LEU A 32 -8.40 5.09 -0.65
N PHE A 33 -8.03 3.89 -0.21
CA PHE A 33 -7.97 2.67 -1.01
C PHE A 33 -9.17 1.75 -0.77
N THR A 34 -10.35 2.31 -0.46
CA THR A 34 -11.59 1.54 -0.22
C THR A 34 -11.87 0.50 -1.32
N ASP A 35 -11.65 0.87 -2.59
CA ASP A 35 -11.87 -0.01 -3.76
C ASP A 35 -10.59 -0.68 -4.28
N GLY A 36 -9.46 -0.51 -3.58
CA GLY A 36 -8.14 -0.96 -4.01
C GLY A 36 -7.90 -2.43 -3.68
N ASP A 37 -7.51 -3.20 -4.69
CA ASP A 37 -6.99 -4.57 -4.53
C ASP A 37 -5.46 -4.56 -4.35
N GLY A 38 -4.86 -5.73 -4.17
CA GLY A 38 -3.43 -5.80 -3.92
C GLY A 38 -2.56 -5.31 -5.09
N ARG A 39 -3.05 -5.41 -6.32
CA ARG A 39 -2.41 -4.79 -7.50
C ARG A 39 -2.37 -3.27 -7.37
N SER A 40 -3.46 -2.68 -6.88
CA SER A 40 -3.56 -1.25 -6.60
C SER A 40 -2.49 -0.77 -5.61
N LEU A 41 -2.22 -1.54 -4.54
CA LEU A 41 -1.13 -1.24 -3.59
C LEU A 41 0.25 -1.30 -4.26
N VAL A 42 0.50 -2.35 -5.06
CA VAL A 42 1.76 -2.51 -5.78
C VAL A 42 1.98 -1.36 -6.77
N TYR A 43 0.93 -0.94 -7.48
CA TYR A 43 1.03 0.21 -8.39
C TYR A 43 1.31 1.49 -7.62
N LEU A 44 0.60 1.78 -6.53
CA LEU A 44 0.87 2.95 -5.71
C LEU A 44 2.32 2.98 -5.21
N SER A 45 2.81 1.86 -4.67
CA SER A 45 4.21 1.75 -4.23
C SER A 45 5.21 2.03 -5.35
N ARG A 46 4.96 1.50 -6.56
CA ARG A 46 5.79 1.79 -7.74
C ARG A 46 5.72 3.26 -8.15
N TYR A 47 4.54 3.88 -8.11
CA TYR A 47 4.36 5.29 -8.41
C TYR A 47 5.14 6.17 -7.43
N ILE A 48 5.02 5.92 -6.12
CA ILE A 48 5.77 6.63 -5.09
C ILE A 48 7.28 6.49 -5.31
N LYS A 49 7.74 5.29 -5.72
CA LYS A 49 9.16 5.02 -5.92
C LYS A 49 9.75 5.67 -7.18
N ASN A 50 9.00 5.70 -8.28
CA ASN A 50 9.56 5.98 -9.60
C ASN A 50 9.20 7.39 -10.12
N CYS A 51 8.26 8.09 -9.50
CA CYS A 51 7.85 9.43 -9.92
C CYS A 51 8.48 10.51 -9.05
N GLU A 52 8.50 11.73 -9.56
CA GLU A 52 8.92 12.91 -8.81
C GLU A 52 8.08 13.05 -7.53
N PRO A 53 8.70 12.99 -6.33
CA PRO A 53 7.96 12.92 -5.06
C PRO A 53 6.97 14.07 -4.89
N GLN A 54 7.34 15.27 -5.33
CA GLN A 54 6.49 16.46 -5.24
C GLN A 54 5.21 16.34 -6.09
N GLN A 55 5.28 15.70 -7.26
CA GLN A 55 4.12 15.50 -8.12
C GLN A 55 3.18 14.45 -7.54
N VAL A 56 3.72 13.34 -7.05
CA VAL A 56 2.94 12.27 -6.41
C VAL A 56 2.23 12.81 -5.17
N LEU A 57 2.94 13.54 -4.31
CA LEU A 57 2.36 14.13 -3.12
C LEU A 57 1.24 15.10 -3.46
N LYS A 58 1.43 15.97 -4.46
CA LYS A 58 0.41 16.93 -4.88
C LYS A 58 -0.87 16.24 -5.37
N VAL A 59 -0.74 15.16 -6.17
CA VAL A 59 -1.90 14.42 -6.67
C VAL A 59 -2.60 13.68 -5.53
N LEU A 60 -1.85 13.00 -4.66
CA LEU A 60 -2.41 12.29 -3.50
C LEU A 60 -3.07 13.23 -2.50
N GLU A 61 -2.50 14.40 -2.25
CA GLU A 61 -3.08 15.42 -1.38
C GLU A 61 -4.41 15.94 -1.93
N ALA A 62 -4.45 16.29 -3.22
CA ALA A 62 -5.68 16.72 -3.88
C ALA A 62 -6.77 15.65 -3.80
N ASP A 63 -6.42 14.38 -4.01
CA ASP A 63 -7.38 13.29 -3.97
C ASP A 63 -7.81 12.92 -2.55
N SER A 64 -6.90 13.01 -1.57
CA SER A 64 -7.18 12.83 -0.14
C SER A 64 -8.17 13.88 0.36
N LEU A 65 -7.92 15.15 0.06
CA LEU A 65 -8.85 16.23 0.38
C LEU A 65 -10.21 16.03 -0.31
N ARG A 66 -10.22 15.62 -1.58
CA ARG A 66 -11.46 15.41 -2.34
C ARG A 66 -12.29 14.21 -1.85
N ARG A 67 -11.66 13.08 -1.52
CA ARG A 67 -12.37 11.81 -1.23
C ARG A 67 -12.67 11.62 0.25
N ILE A 68 -11.76 12.05 1.12
CA ILE A 68 -11.87 11.79 2.57
C ILE A 68 -11.82 13.07 3.42
N ASN A 69 -11.69 14.24 2.79
CA ASN A 69 -11.65 15.56 3.43
C ASN A 69 -10.55 15.71 4.48
N GLU A 70 -9.39 15.11 4.21
CA GLU A 70 -8.22 15.15 5.09
C GLU A 70 -6.95 15.31 4.26
N SER A 71 -5.98 16.08 4.76
CA SER A 71 -4.64 16.15 4.16
C SER A 71 -3.92 14.81 4.30
N ILE A 72 -3.20 14.39 3.26
CA ILE A 72 -2.47 13.13 3.27
C ILE A 72 -1.39 13.12 4.37
N SER A 73 -1.37 12.08 5.18
CA SER A 73 -0.40 11.84 6.24
C SER A 73 0.89 11.32 5.63
N LEU A 74 1.92 12.17 5.62
CA LEU A 74 3.25 11.78 5.16
C LEU A 74 3.84 10.64 5.99
N ILE A 75 3.44 10.52 7.27
CA ILE A 75 3.84 9.43 8.15
C ILE A 75 3.23 8.11 7.67
N GLU A 76 1.92 8.07 7.39
CA GLU A 76 1.28 6.86 6.86
C GLU A 76 1.86 6.47 5.50
N LEU A 77 2.11 7.44 4.61
CA LEU A 77 2.74 7.18 3.32
C LEU A 77 4.15 6.58 3.45
N PHE A 78 4.95 7.11 4.38
CA PHE A 78 6.28 6.59 4.65
C PHE A 78 6.21 5.15 5.17
N CYS A 79 5.36 4.89 6.16
CA CYS A 79 5.16 3.55 6.73
C CYS A 79 4.69 2.55 5.66
N PHE A 80 3.72 2.94 4.84
CA PHE A 80 3.25 2.14 3.71
C PHE A 80 4.38 1.78 2.74
N HIS A 81 5.18 2.77 2.34
CA HIS A 81 6.27 2.54 1.40
C HIS A 81 7.32 1.57 1.98
N SER A 82 7.63 1.68 3.28
CA SER A 82 8.53 0.75 3.97
C SER A 82 8.01 -0.68 3.97
N LEU A 83 6.73 -0.87 4.33
CA LEU A 83 6.08 -2.18 4.38
C LEU A 83 6.05 -2.85 2.99
N MET A 84 5.77 -2.10 1.93
CA MET A 84 5.79 -2.63 0.57
C MET A 84 7.20 -3.06 0.12
N HIS A 85 8.22 -2.36 0.60
CA HIS A 85 9.62 -2.73 0.36
C HIS A 85 10.00 -4.03 1.08
N GLU A 86 9.51 -4.24 2.30
CA GLU A 86 9.70 -5.49 3.05
C GLU A 86 9.00 -6.66 2.37
N HIS A 87 7.74 -6.48 1.95
CA HIS A 87 6.98 -7.52 1.24
C HIS A 87 7.68 -7.97 -0.04
N LYS A 88 8.26 -7.02 -0.79
CA LYS A 88 9.05 -7.32 -1.99
C LYS A 88 10.30 -8.15 -1.67
N LYS A 89 11.05 -7.81 -0.61
CA LYS A 89 12.24 -8.57 -0.20
C LYS A 89 11.88 -9.98 0.20
N HIS A 90 10.78 -10.15 0.93
CA HIS A 90 10.30 -11.46 1.36
C HIS A 90 9.97 -12.36 0.17
N LEU A 91 9.20 -11.85 -0.81
CA LEU A 91 8.89 -12.57 -2.04
C LEU A 91 10.14 -12.98 -2.83
N GLN A 92 11.16 -12.11 -2.88
CA GLN A 92 12.43 -12.41 -3.56
C GLN A 92 13.23 -13.49 -2.82
N SER A 93 13.28 -13.44 -1.48
CA SER A 93 13.99 -14.46 -0.69
C SER A 93 13.40 -15.85 -0.84
N MET A 94 12.07 -15.96 -0.92
CA MET A 94 11.36 -17.23 -1.12
C MET A 94 11.63 -17.86 -2.49
N HIS A 95 11.83 -17.03 -3.52
CA HIS A 95 12.21 -17.51 -4.86
C HIS A 95 13.67 -17.98 -4.91
N SER A 96 14.57 -17.38 -4.10
CA SER A 96 15.98 -17.77 -4.04
C SER A 96 16.26 -19.00 -3.19
N SER A 97 15.32 -19.42 -2.31
CA SER A 97 15.46 -20.62 -1.48
C SER A 97 14.93 -21.91 -2.13
N ASN A 98 14.32 -21.82 -3.32
CA ASN A 98 13.75 -22.95 -4.07
C ASN A 98 14.54 -23.32 -5.34
N THR A 99 15.77 -22.81 -5.48
CA THR A 99 16.75 -23.14 -6.54
C THR A 99 18.07 -23.56 -5.92
#